data_AF-A0A521FV31-F1
#
_entry.id   AF-A0A521FV31-F1
#
_cell.length_a   1.000
_cell.length_b   1.000
_cell.length_c   1.000
_cell.angle_alpha   90.00
_cell.angle_beta   90.00
_cell.angle_gamma   90.00
#
_symmetry.space_group_name_H-M   'P 1'
#
loop_
_entity.id
_entity.type
_entity.pdbx_description
1 polymer ?
#
loop_
_entity_poly.entity_id
_entity_poly.type
_entity_poly.pdbx_seq_one_letter_code
_entity_poly.pdbx_strand_id
1 'polypeptide(L)'
;MDHIVVTSRRRGAGPEDIALSREGLGRRVVARCQNIQTAMRAVAASDLVLTIADNFARRENTWFDNQIVAAPFDTPRVDAFLYWHANSDVDPANRWLRDMIRRGVADQGIAPEAPDPVDHAPVISRSPRP
;
A
#
# COMPACT_ATOMS: atom_id res chain seq x y z
N MET A 1 4.45 -2.00 -22.96
CA MET A 1 5.33 -1.23 -22.07
C MET A 1 5.82 -2.14 -20.96
N ASP A 2 6.99 -1.85 -20.43
CA ASP A 2 7.64 -2.67 -19.41
C ASP A 2 7.44 -2.04 -18.04
N HIS A 3 7.18 -2.87 -17.05
CA HIS A 3 6.78 -2.41 -15.74
C HIS A 3 7.82 -2.77 -14.69
N ILE A 4 8.04 -1.82 -13.79
CA ILE A 4 8.66 -2.05 -12.49
C ILE A 4 7.59 -2.05 -11.41
N VAL A 5 7.68 -2.99 -10.48
CA VAL A 5 6.71 -3.13 -9.38
C VAL A 5 7.41 -2.96 -8.04
N VAL A 6 6.79 -2.19 -7.15
CA VAL A 6 7.21 -2.08 -5.75
C VAL A 6 6.46 -3.13 -4.94
N THR A 7 7.17 -4.14 -4.46
CA THR A 7 6.57 -5.24 -3.70
C THR A 7 7.60 -5.95 -2.84
N SER A 8 7.18 -6.39 -1.65
CA SER A 8 7.98 -7.30 -0.82
C SER A 8 7.93 -8.75 -1.31
N ARG A 9 6.94 -9.11 -2.14
CA ARG A 9 6.74 -10.47 -2.65
C ARG A 9 7.73 -10.75 -3.79
N ARG A 10 8.40 -11.90 -3.72
CA ARG A 10 9.35 -12.34 -4.76
C ARG A 10 8.68 -12.66 -6.10
N ARG A 11 7.45 -13.16 -6.08
CA ARG A 11 6.67 -13.56 -7.25
C ARG A 11 5.18 -13.35 -6.98
N GLY A 12 4.38 -13.48 -8.04
CA GLY A 12 2.92 -13.40 -7.99
C GLY A 12 2.37 -12.07 -8.53
N ALA A 13 1.06 -12.10 -8.76
CA ALA A 13 0.25 -10.97 -9.18
C ALA A 13 0.10 -9.95 -8.04
N GLY A 14 0.27 -8.68 -8.37
CA GLY A 14 -0.10 -7.55 -7.52
C GLY A 14 -1.54 -7.11 -7.73
N PRO A 15 -2.03 -6.13 -6.95
CA PRO A 15 -3.36 -5.56 -7.12
C PRO A 15 -3.62 -5.04 -8.54
N GLU A 16 -2.60 -4.47 -9.19
CA GLU A 16 -2.74 -3.93 -10.54
C GLU A 16 -2.85 -5.05 -11.58
N ASP A 17 -2.17 -6.18 -11.37
CA ASP A 17 -2.29 -7.35 -12.25
C ASP A 17 -3.70 -7.96 -12.17
N ILE A 18 -4.30 -7.95 -10.98
CA ILE A 18 -5.68 -8.41 -10.76
C ILE A 18 -6.68 -7.46 -11.44
N ALA A 19 -6.48 -6.15 -11.29
CA ALA A 19 -7.33 -5.15 -11.94
C ALA A 19 -7.27 -5.27 -13.47
N LEU A 20 -6.06 -5.35 -14.04
CA LEU A 20 -5.88 -5.56 -15.49
C LEU A 20 -6.49 -6.87 -15.98
N SER A 21 -6.34 -7.96 -15.22
CA SER A 21 -6.89 -9.27 -15.58
C SER A 21 -8.43 -9.27 -15.68
N ARG A 22 -9.11 -8.48 -14.84
CA ARG A 22 -10.58 -8.30 -14.91
C ARG A 22 -11.03 -7.67 -16.23
N GLU A 23 -10.19 -6.82 -16.80
CA GLU A 23 -10.40 -6.18 -18.12
C GLU A 23 -9.84 -7.02 -19.28
N GLY A 24 -9.39 -8.26 -19.03
CA GLY A 24 -8.77 -9.12 -20.04
C GLY A 24 -7.38 -8.64 -20.50
N LEU A 25 -6.74 -7.74 -19.74
CA LEU A 25 -5.44 -7.17 -20.03
C LEU A 25 -4.33 -7.82 -19.18
N GLY A 26 -3.10 -7.72 -19.68
CA GLY A 26 -1.90 -8.14 -18.96
C GLY A 26 -0.77 -7.14 -19.14
N ARG A 27 0.17 -7.11 -18.19
CA ARG A 27 1.38 -6.28 -18.25
C ARG A 27 2.65 -7.11 -18.16
N ARG A 28 3.74 -6.59 -18.72
CA ARG A 28 5.07 -7.22 -18.66
C ARG A 28 5.89 -6.62 -17.53
N VAL A 29 6.02 -7.34 -16.41
CA VAL A 29 6.87 -6.92 -15.28
C VAL A 29 8.29 -7.43 -15.47
N VAL A 30 9.24 -6.52 -15.69
CA VAL A 30 10.66 -6.84 -15.94
C VAL A 30 11.55 -6.59 -14.72
N ALA A 31 11.08 -5.79 -13.77
CA ALA A 31 11.81 -5.47 -12.55
C ALA A 31 10.89 -5.44 -11.33
N ARG A 32 11.43 -5.82 -10.16
CA ARG A 32 10.76 -5.74 -8.87
C ARG A 32 11.71 -5.18 -7.84
N CYS A 33 11.23 -4.29 -6.98
CA CYS A 33 12.01 -3.73 -5.88
C CYS A 33 11.13 -3.50 -4.65
N GLN A 34 11.74 -3.22 -3.51
CA GLN A 34 11.01 -2.98 -2.24
C GLN A 34 10.88 -1.49 -1.89
N ASN A 35 11.50 -0.61 -2.67
CA ASN A 35 11.59 0.81 -2.36
C ASN A 35 11.04 1.66 -3.50
N ILE A 36 10.08 2.54 -3.19
CA ILE A 36 9.43 3.43 -4.14
C ILE A 36 10.44 4.38 -4.82
N GLN A 37 11.38 4.96 -4.07
CA GLN A 37 12.37 5.89 -4.61
C GLN A 37 13.31 5.21 -5.60
N THR A 38 13.69 3.95 -5.35
CA THR A 38 14.45 3.15 -6.31
C THR A 38 13.65 2.92 -7.59
N ALA A 39 12.35 2.62 -7.49
CA ALA A 39 11.50 2.47 -8.66
C ALA A 39 11.33 3.77 -9.44
N MET A 40 11.08 4.89 -8.75
CA MET A 40 10.94 6.22 -9.37
C MET A 40 12.21 6.64 -10.11
N ARG A 41 13.39 6.36 -9.53
CA ARG A 41 14.67 6.60 -10.21
C ARG A 41 14.86 5.70 -11.44
N ALA A 42 14.43 4.44 -11.38
CA ALA A 42 14.51 3.54 -12.51
C ALA A 42 13.62 4.03 -13.67
N VAL A 43 12.39 4.47 -13.37
CA VAL A 43 11.49 5.11 -14.34
C VAL A 43 12.15 6.36 -14.94
N ALA A 44 12.73 7.24 -14.12
CA ALA A 44 13.37 8.46 -14.61
C ALA A 44 14.57 8.21 -15.56
N ALA A 45 15.16 7.01 -15.50
CA ALA A 45 16.33 6.63 -16.28
C ALA A 45 16.04 5.60 -17.39
N SER A 46 14.77 5.28 -17.67
CA SER A 46 14.38 4.24 -18.63
C SER A 46 12.96 4.40 -19.15
N ASP A 47 12.53 3.50 -20.05
CA ASP A 47 11.15 3.44 -20.56
C ASP A 47 10.22 2.56 -19.68
N LEU A 48 10.57 2.39 -18.40
CA LEU A 48 9.77 1.62 -17.44
C LEU A 48 8.58 2.43 -16.94
N VAL A 49 7.48 1.73 -16.64
CA VAL A 49 6.28 2.30 -16.03
C VAL A 49 6.13 1.77 -14.60
N LEU A 50 5.81 2.68 -13.68
CA LEU A 50 5.48 2.37 -12.28
C LEU A 50 4.02 2.73 -12.01
N THR A 51 3.32 1.85 -11.29
CA THR A 51 1.98 2.12 -10.76
C THR A 51 2.03 2.08 -9.23
N ILE A 52 1.66 3.19 -8.58
CA ILE A 52 1.62 3.36 -7.13
C ILE A 52 0.44 4.27 -6.76
N ALA A 53 0.10 4.34 -5.47
CA ALA A 53 -0.94 5.25 -4.99
C ALA A 53 -0.60 6.72 -5.26
N ASP A 54 -1.62 7.50 -5.64
CA ASP A 54 -1.49 8.88 -6.13
C ASP A 54 -0.79 9.81 -5.14
N ASN A 55 -1.06 9.68 -3.84
CA ASN A 55 -0.41 10.48 -2.80
C ASN A 55 1.11 10.24 -2.76
N PHE A 56 1.57 9.00 -2.91
CA PHE A 56 3.00 8.68 -3.00
C PHE A 56 3.59 9.16 -4.31
N ALA A 57 2.90 9.00 -5.43
CA ALA A 57 3.35 9.52 -6.72
C ALA A 57 3.59 11.03 -6.62
N ARG A 58 2.62 11.82 -6.15
CA ARG A 58 2.75 13.27 -6.04
C ARG A 58 3.84 13.70 -5.07
N ARG A 59 3.94 13.04 -3.90
CA ARG A 59 4.92 13.41 -2.88
C ARG A 59 6.34 13.06 -3.28
N GLU A 60 6.58 11.84 -3.73
CA GLU A 60 7.93 11.35 -4.03
C GLU A 60 8.46 11.89 -5.36
N ASN A 61 7.58 12.18 -6.33
CA ASN A 61 7.97 12.77 -7.61
C ASN A 61 8.42 14.24 -7.50
N THR A 62 8.35 14.87 -6.34
CA THR A 62 9.00 16.20 -6.15
C THR A 62 10.50 16.17 -6.40
N TRP A 63 11.13 14.99 -6.29
CA TRP A 63 12.56 14.77 -6.52
C TRP A 63 12.89 14.18 -7.89
N PHE A 64 11.88 13.90 -8.71
CA PHE A 64 12.03 13.22 -10.00
C PHE A 64 11.12 13.87 -11.04
N ASP A 65 11.61 14.14 -12.24
CA ASP A 65 10.79 14.78 -13.27
C ASP A 65 9.95 13.76 -14.07
N ASN A 66 9.36 12.76 -13.40
CA ASN A 66 8.53 11.78 -14.10
C ASN A 66 7.14 12.37 -14.38
N GLN A 67 6.53 11.93 -15.49
CA GLN A 67 5.15 12.26 -15.77
C GLN A 67 4.19 11.41 -14.92
N ILE A 68 3.28 12.05 -14.18
CA ILE A 68 2.19 11.38 -13.48
C ILE A 68 0.95 11.41 -14.36
N VAL A 69 0.41 10.23 -14.67
CA VAL A 69 -0.81 10.06 -15.48
C VAL A 69 -1.82 9.19 -14.73
N ALA A 70 -3.11 9.37 -15.05
CA ALA A 70 -4.15 8.50 -14.53
C ALA A 70 -3.98 7.07 -15.08
N ALA A 71 -4.24 6.07 -14.24
CA ALA A 71 -4.29 4.69 -14.69
C ALA A 71 -5.47 4.51 -15.67
N PRO A 72 -5.31 3.77 -16.78
CA PRO A 72 -6.38 3.55 -17.75
C PRO A 72 -7.39 2.47 -17.33
N PHE A 73 -7.39 2.10 -16.04
CA PHE A 73 -8.23 1.07 -15.45
C PHE A 73 -8.56 1.44 -14.01
N ASP A 74 -9.67 0.92 -13.49
CA ASP A 74 -10.04 1.13 -12.09
C ASP A 74 -9.09 0.37 -11.18
N THR A 75 -8.30 1.12 -10.42
CA THR A 75 -7.44 0.58 -9.36
C THR A 75 -8.23 0.44 -8.08
N PRO A 76 -8.13 -0.70 -7.36
CA PRO A 76 -8.73 -0.82 -6.04
C PRO A 76 -8.16 0.25 -5.11
N ARG A 77 -9.02 0.79 -4.24
CA ARG A 77 -8.61 1.71 -3.19
C ARG A 77 -7.64 0.98 -2.26
N VAL A 78 -6.61 1.70 -1.80
CA VAL A 78 -5.63 1.19 -0.85
C VAL A 78 -5.98 1.73 0.52
N ASP A 79 -6.39 0.83 1.42
CA ASP A 79 -6.75 1.18 2.78
C ASP A 79 -5.55 1.05 3.72
N ALA A 80 -5.49 1.96 4.69
CA ALA A 80 -4.45 1.98 5.72
C ALA A 80 -5.04 1.49 7.05
N PHE A 81 -4.46 0.41 7.58
CA PHE A 81 -4.89 -0.17 8.85
C PHE A 81 -3.83 0.04 9.94
N LEU A 82 -4.29 0.35 11.14
CA LEU A 82 -3.45 0.41 12.35
C LEU A 82 -3.74 -0.83 13.19
N TYR A 83 -2.73 -1.66 13.44
CA TYR A 83 -2.86 -2.88 14.21
C TYR A 83 -2.18 -2.75 15.59
N TRP A 84 -2.82 -3.29 16.62
CA TRP A 84 -2.24 -3.45 17.95
C TRP A 84 -2.72 -4.76 18.58
N HIS A 85 -1.98 -5.25 19.57
CA HIS A 85 -2.37 -6.43 20.32
C HIS A 85 -3.51 -6.10 21.30
N ALA A 86 -4.44 -7.03 21.52
CA ALA A 86 -5.60 -6.83 22.42
C ALA A 86 -5.17 -6.40 23.84
N ASN A 87 -4.09 -6.97 24.38
CA ASN A 87 -3.55 -6.57 25.69
C ASN A 87 -3.10 -5.11 25.76
N SER A 88 -2.78 -4.49 24.62
CA SER A 88 -2.36 -3.08 24.53
C SER A 88 -3.53 -2.14 24.25
N ASP A 89 -4.77 -2.64 24.25
CA ASP A 89 -5.93 -1.82 23.92
C ASP A 89 -6.18 -0.73 24.97
N VAL A 90 -6.03 -1.08 26.25
CA VAL A 90 -6.21 -0.20 27.40
C VAL A 90 -4.93 0.50 27.87
N ASP A 91 -3.79 0.21 27.24
CA ASP A 91 -2.50 0.84 27.58
C ASP A 91 -2.51 2.34 27.24
N PRO A 92 -2.30 3.26 28.20
CA PRO A 92 -2.39 4.69 27.96
C PRO A 92 -1.39 5.21 26.92
N ALA A 93 -0.16 4.70 26.91
CA ALA A 93 0.86 5.13 25.96
C ALA A 93 0.52 4.71 24.53
N ASN A 94 0.03 3.47 24.36
CA ASN A 94 -0.45 2.97 23.08
C ASN A 94 -1.64 3.79 22.59
N ARG A 95 -2.66 4.02 23.43
CA ARG A 95 -3.83 4.84 23.08
C ARG A 95 -3.43 6.24 22.62
N TRP A 96 -2.56 6.91 23.37
CA TRP A 96 -2.04 8.23 23.01
C TRP A 96 -1.36 8.22 21.64
N LEU A 97 -0.49 7.23 21.37
CA LEU A 97 0.18 7.10 20.07
C LEU A 97 -0.82 6.84 18.93
N ARG A 98 -1.81 5.94 19.14
CA ARG A 98 -2.85 5.66 18.14
C ARG A 98 -3.64 6.93 17.80
N ASP A 99 -3.97 7.74 18.80
CA ASP A 99 -4.68 8.99 18.59
C ASP A 99 -3.81 10.03 17.88
N MET A 100 -2.51 10.11 18.18
CA MET A 100 -1.59 10.95 17.42
C MET A 100 -1.51 10.55 15.95
N ILE A 101 -1.37 9.24 15.66
CA ILE A 101 -1.34 8.73 14.28
C ILE A 101 -2.64 9.07 13.56
N ARG A 102 -3.79 8.84 14.20
CA ARG A 102 -5.11 9.17 13.62
C ARG A 102 -5.24 10.64 13.28
N ARG A 103 -4.80 11.54 14.16
CA ARG A 103 -4.78 12.98 13.90
C ARG A 103 -3.89 13.32 12.71
N GLY A 104 -2.65 12.83 12.70
CA GLY A 104 -1.72 13.09 11.61
C GLY A 104 -2.20 12.57 10.25
N VAL A 105 -2.93 11.45 10.23
CA VAL A 105 -3.55 10.89 9.00
C VAL A 105 -4.75 11.74 8.56
N ALA A 106 -5.59 12.18 9.49
CA ALA A 106 -6.73 13.06 9.18
C ALA A 106 -6.28 14.41 8.58
N ASP A 107 -5.17 14.97 9.07
CA ASP A 107 -4.59 16.21 8.56
C ASP A 107 -4.12 16.10 7.09
N GLN A 108 -3.87 14.87 6.61
CA GLN A 108 -3.52 14.60 5.21
C GLN A 108 -4.76 14.40 4.31
N GLY A 109 -5.97 14.64 4.83
CA GLY A 109 -7.22 14.42 4.09
C GLY A 109 -7.60 12.95 3.92
N ILE A 110 -6.93 12.05 4.63
CA ILE A 110 -7.27 10.62 4.64
C ILE A 110 -8.34 10.43 5.71
N ALA A 111 -9.61 10.43 5.30
CA ALA A 111 -10.72 10.18 6.21
C ALA A 111 -10.66 8.74 6.75
N PRO A 112 -10.88 8.54 8.07
CA PRO A 112 -11.04 7.20 8.61
C PRO A 112 -12.31 6.60 7.99
N GLU A 113 -12.16 5.46 7.33
CA GLU A 113 -13.30 4.66 6.93
C GLU A 113 -13.90 3.97 8.16
N ALA A 114 -15.21 3.74 8.14
CA ALA A 114 -15.83 2.91 9.16
C ALA A 114 -15.10 1.56 9.15
N PRO A 115 -14.72 1.01 10.30
CA PRO A 115 -14.12 -0.32 10.31
C PRO A 115 -15.11 -1.26 9.64
N ASP A 116 -14.65 -2.01 8.63
CA ASP A 116 -15.35 -3.22 8.22
C ASP A 116 -15.65 -4.02 9.49
N PRO A 117 -16.85 -4.61 9.64
CA PRO A 117 -17.13 -5.48 10.77
C PRO A 117 -16.00 -6.51 10.82
N VAL A 118 -15.17 -6.41 11.85
CA VAL A 118 -14.01 -7.27 11.99
C VAL A 118 -14.57 -8.67 12.19
N ASP A 119 -14.61 -9.46 11.13
CA ASP A 119 -14.71 -10.90 11.25
C ASP A 119 -13.38 -11.32 11.88
N HIS A 120 -13.38 -11.38 13.22
CA HIS A 120 -12.31 -11.98 13.98
C HIS A 120 -12.29 -13.46 13.61
N ALA A 121 -11.72 -13.79 12.45
CA ALA A 121 -11.37 -15.15 12.11
C ALA A 121 -10.58 -15.70 13.30
N PRO A 122 -11.03 -16.79 13.94
CA PRO A 122 -10.52 -17.19 15.24
C PRO A 122 -9.01 -17.49 15.13
N VAL A 123 -8.20 -16.71 15.85
CA VAL A 123 -6.78 -16.99 16.01
C VAL A 123 -6.65 -18.15 16.99
N ILE A 124 -6.32 -19.34 16.48
CA ILE A 124 -5.97 -20.49 17.32
C ILE A 124 -4.62 -20.19 17.99
N SER A 125 -4.66 -19.67 19.23
CA SER A 125 -3.49 -19.58 20.10
C SER A 125 -3.38 -20.86 20.93
N ARG A 126 -2.21 -21.48 20.99
CA ARG A 126 -1.95 -22.63 21.87
C ARG A 126 -1.92 -22.14 23.32
N SER A 127 -2.79 -22.68 24.18
CA SER A 127 -2.74 -22.45 25.64
C SER A 127 -1.34 -22.78 26.18
N PRO A 128 -0.78 -22.00 27.13
CA PRO A 128 0.42 -22.42 27.84
C PRO A 128 0.07 -23.68 28.64
N ARG A 129 0.90 -24.72 28.52
CA ARG A 129 0.77 -25.92 29.37
C ARG A 129 1.07 -25.55 30.84
N PRO A 130 0.42 -26.26 31.79
CA PRO A 130 0.56 -26.01 33.23
C PRO A 130 1.99 -26.21 33.73
#